data_AF-A0A350DG72-F1
#
_entry.id   AF-A0A350DG72-F1
#
_cell.length_a   1.000
_cell.length_b   1.000
_cell.length_c   1.000
_cell.angle_alpha   90.00
_cell.angle_beta   90.00
_cell.angle_gamma   90.00
#
_symmetry.space_group_name_H-M   'P 1'
#
loop_
_entity.id
_entity.type
_entity.pdbx_description
1 polymer ?
#
loop_
_entity_poly.entity_id
_entity_poly.type
_entity_poly.pdbx_seq_one_letter_code
_entity_poly.pdbx_strand_id
1 'polypeptide(L)' 'MDAMEALNIAVLTVSDTRTEETDRSGQSLVQRLTEAGHRLADKRIVPDDVYQIRAV' A
#
# COMPACT_ATOMS: atom_id res chain seq x y z
N MET A 1 21.72 -12.15 16.91
CA MET A 1 20.41 -11.48 17.04
C MET A 1 20.22 -10.78 15.71
N ASP A 2 19.40 -11.35 14.83
CA ASP A 2 19.17 -10.72 13.52
C ASP A 2 18.50 -9.37 13.76
N ALA A 3 19.13 -8.31 13.26
CA ALA A 3 18.54 -7.00 13.24
C ALA A 3 17.45 -6.99 12.17
N MET A 4 16.30 -6.41 12.48
CA MET A 4 15.27 -6.17 11.47
C MET A 4 15.83 -5.23 10.39
N GLU A 5 15.78 -5.66 9.14
CA GLU A 5 16.13 -4.84 7.99
C GLU A 5 14.88 -4.13 7.43
N ALA A 6 14.91 -2.80 7.40
CA ALA A 6 13.79 -2.00 6.94
C ALA A 6 13.67 -2.02 5.41
N LEU A 7 12.60 -2.64 4.92
CA LEU A 7 12.24 -2.67 3.50
C LEU A 7 11.51 -1.39 3.05
N ASN A 8 11.57 -1.13 1.74
CA ASN A 8 10.74 -0.15 1.07
C ASN A 8 9.51 -0.85 0.49
N ILE A 9 8.31 -0.44 0.87
CA ILE A 9 7.05 -1.11 0.50
C ILE A 9 6.11 -0.11 -0.16
N ALA A 10 5.57 -0.46 -1.33
CA ALA A 10 4.47 0.27 -1.96
C ALA A 10 3.13 -0.42 -1.66
N VAL A 11 2.07 0.37 -1.47
CA VAL A 11 0.70 -0.13 -1.24
C VAL A 11 -0.19 0.29 -2.42
N LEU A 12 -0.76 -0.70 -3.12
CA LEU A 12 -1.71 -0.48 -4.20
C LEU A 12 -3.08 -1.04 -3.81
N THR A 13 -4.06 -0.15 -3.66
CA THR A 13 -5.46 -0.55 -3.47
C THR A 13 -6.14 -0.65 -4.83
N VAL A 14 -6.70 -1.81 -5.14
CA VAL A 14 -7.50 -2.03 -6.36
C VAL A 14 -8.98 -1.95 -5.99
N SER A 15 -9.68 -0.91 -6.49
CA SER A 15 -11.11 -0.72 -6.28
C SER A 15 -11.69 0.38 -7.17
N ASP A 16 -12.88 0.14 -7.71
CA ASP A 16 -13.60 1.15 -8.51
C ASP A 16 -14.31 2.23 -7.67
N THR A 17 -14.43 2.02 -6.36
CA THR A 17 -15.27 2.88 -5.49
C THR A 17 -14.53 3.46 -4.29
N ARG A 18 -13.30 3.01 -4.02
CA ARG A 18 -12.53 3.52 -2.89
C ARG A 18 -11.93 4.88 -3.22
N THR A 19 -11.90 5.71 -2.20
CA THR A 19 -11.18 6.97 -2.12
C THR A 19 -10.16 6.87 -0.99
N GLU A 20 -9.25 7.83 -0.90
CA GLU A 20 -8.27 7.88 0.21
C GLU A 20 -8.93 7.82 1.59
N GLU A 21 -10.08 8.49 1.76
CA GLU A 21 -10.85 8.47 3.02
C GLU A 21 -11.43 7.08 3.32
N THR A 22 -11.93 6.39 2.30
CA THR A 22 -12.66 5.13 2.46
C THR A 22 -11.78 3.89 2.30
N ASP A 23 -10.51 4.04 1.92
CA ASP A 23 -9.50 2.99 1.74
C ASP A 23 -8.98 2.42 3.07
N ARG A 24 -9.88 1.79 3.84
CA ARG A 24 -9.55 1.21 5.15
C ARG A 24 -8.46 0.14 5.08
N SER A 25 -8.43 -0.66 4.02
CA SER A 25 -7.44 -1.73 3.85
C SER A 25 -6.06 -1.15 3.53
N GLY A 26 -5.97 -0.20 2.60
CA GLY A 26 -4.70 0.48 2.31
C GLY A 26 -4.17 1.23 3.53
N GLN A 27 -5.04 1.95 4.26
CA GLN A 27 -4.67 2.60 5.53
C GLN A 27 -4.13 1.58 6.56
N SER A 28 -4.79 0.42 6.72
CA SER A 28 -4.33 -0.61 7.65
C SER A 28 -2.97 -1.19 7.27
N LEU A 29 -2.71 -1.41 5.97
CA LEU A 29 -1.40 -1.89 5.50
C LEU A 29 -0.30 -0.86 5.76
N VAL A 30 -0.55 0.42 5.49
CA VAL A 30 0.38 1.52 5.78
C VAL A 30 0.70 1.61 7.27
N GLN A 31 -0.31 1.49 8.13
CA GLN A 31 -0.10 1.49 9.57
C GLN A 31 0.80 0.31 9.98
N ARG A 32 0.44 -0.90 9.57
CA ARG A 32 1.15 -2.13 9.96
C ARG A 32 2.60 -2.16 9.48
N LEU A 33 2.86 -1.76 8.23
CA LEU A 33 4.24 -1.74 7.72
C LEU A 33 5.09 -0.70 8.45
N THR A 34 4.51 0.44 8.80
CA THR A 34 5.22 1.52 9.50
C THR A 34 5.50 1.12 10.96
N GLU A 35 4.52 0.54 11.65
CA GLU A 35 4.68 -0.02 13.00
C GLU A 35 5.72 -1.14 13.05
N ALA A 36 5.83 -1.93 11.97
CA ALA A 36 6.85 -2.95 11.80
C ALA A 36 8.23 -2.38 11.41
N GLY A 37 8.41 -1.06 11.32
CA GLY A 37 9.69 -0.40 11.00
C GLY A 37 10.08 -0.40 9.52
N HIS A 38 9.16 -0.73 8.61
CA HIS A 38 9.36 -0.58 7.18
C HIS A 38 9.06 0.86 6.72
N ARG A 39 9.47 1.20 5.50
CA ARG A 39 9.23 2.51 4.88
C ARG A 39 8.13 2.39 3.82
N LEU A 40 7.12 3.25 3.90
CA LEU A 40 6.15 3.42 2.80
C LEU A 40 6.84 4.17 1.65
N ALA A 41 7.07 3.47 0.55
CA ALA A 41 7.72 4.01 -0.64
C ALA A 41 6.73 4.73 -1.57
N ASP A 42 5.51 4.19 -1.71
CA ASP A 42 4.42 4.79 -2.48
C ASP A 42 3.06 4.24 -2.00
N LYS A 43 1.98 4.99 -2.24
CA LYS A 43 0.60 4.55 -2.03
C LYS A 43 -0.27 5.04 -3.17
N ARG A 44 -1.03 4.13 -3.80
CA ARG A 44 -1.99 4.46 -4.86
C ARG A 44 -3.29 3.68 -4.75
N ILE A 45 -4.35 4.23 -5.33
CA ILE A 45 -5.62 3.56 -5.58
C ILE A 45 -5.83 3.51 -7.09
N VAL A 46 -6.17 2.34 -7.63
CA VAL A 46 -6.51 2.14 -9.04
C VAL A 46 -7.83 1.38 -9.20
N PRO A 47 -8.58 1.58 -10.29
CA PRO A 47 -9.71 0.75 -10.68
C PRO A 47 -9.34 -0.73 -10.82
N ASP A 48 -10.35 -1.61 -10.80
CA ASP A 48 -10.20 -3.05 -11.06
C ASP A 48 -10.04 -3.33 -12.56
N ASP A 49 -8.95 -2.80 -13.12
CA ASP A 49 -8.58 -2.93 -14.52
C ASP A 49 -7.14 -3.43 -14.66
N VAL A 50 -6.96 -4.51 -15.44
CA VAL A 50 -5.67 -5.19 -15.59
C VAL A 50 -4.57 -4.30 -16.17
N TYR A 51 -4.91 -3.33 -17.03
CA TYR A 51 -3.94 -2.45 -17.65
C TYR A 51 -3.54 -1.33 -16.68
N GLN A 52 -4.50 -0.80 -15.93
CA GLN A 52 -4.19 0.20 -14.90
C GLN A 52 -3.35 -0.37 -13.77
N ILE A 53 -3.62 -1.60 -13.34
CA ILE A 53 -2.80 -2.30 -12.34
C ILE A 53 -1.36 -2.53 -12.85
N ARG A 54 -1.16 -2.76 -14.16
CA ARG A 54 0.17 -2.98 -14.75
C ARG A 54 0.96 -1.71 -15.02
N ALA A 55 0.31 -0.54 -15.04
CA ALA A 55 0.93 0.72 -15.44
C ALA A 55 1.53 1.53 -14.28
N VAL A 56 1.35 1.07 -13.03
CA VAL A 56 1.76 1.82 -11.82
C VAL A 56 3.19 1.56 -11.37
#